data_AF-A0A2E1VRL9-F1
#
_entry.id   AF-A0A2E1VRL9-F1
#
_cell.length_a   1.000
_cell.length_b   1.000
_cell.length_c   1.000
_cell.angle_alpha   90.00
_cell.angle_beta   90.00
_cell.angle_gamma   90.00
#
_symmetry.space_group_name_H-M   'P 1'
#
loop_
_entity.id
_entity.type
_entity.pdbx_description
1 polymer ?
#
loop_
_entity_poly.entity_id
_entity_poly.type
_entity_poly.pdbx_seq_one_letter_code
_entity_poly.pdbx_strand_id
1 'polypeptide(L)'
;MLLLGLTACGGEETPDNTSTGFADASAAVDAGNAAMASGEYDQAATAFQYVVDNPPSDQIKVDYAMRLCSALVGAKKETDAMEVLTGLATNHADLLTAEKLQGLADSLLKPGAGASARVAEHVMNIAKDTLAEGELAKFDVAKVEKGVKALQSGDLNALAELGYVGD
;
A
#
# COMPACT_ATOMS: atom_id res chain seq x y z
N MET A 1 -53.63 -26.24 -26.82
CA MET A 1 -53.21 -25.83 -25.46
C MET A 1 -51.72 -25.52 -25.53
N LEU A 2 -51.33 -24.30 -25.93
CA LEU A 2 -51.05 -23.13 -25.06
C LEU A 2 -50.04 -23.51 -23.96
N LEU A 3 -48.74 -23.41 -24.27
CA LEU A 3 -47.84 -22.28 -23.93
C LEU A 3 -47.69 -22.07 -22.42
N LEU A 4 -46.69 -22.74 -21.84
CA LEU A 4 -46.14 -22.40 -20.53
C LEU A 4 -45.20 -21.20 -20.70
N GLY A 5 -45.67 -20.02 -20.34
CA GLY A 5 -44.85 -18.85 -20.10
C GLY A 5 -44.27 -18.92 -18.69
N LEU A 6 -42.98 -19.26 -18.57
CA LEU A 6 -42.19 -18.99 -17.38
C LEU A 6 -41.45 -17.68 -17.62
N THR A 7 -42.00 -16.61 -17.07
CA THR A 7 -41.31 -15.35 -16.82
C THR A 7 -40.23 -15.59 -15.77
N ALA A 8 -38.99 -15.78 -16.21
CA ALA A 8 -37.82 -15.62 -15.36
C ALA A 8 -37.46 -14.13 -15.33
N CYS A 9 -37.90 -13.44 -14.26
CA CYS A 9 -37.25 -12.22 -13.79
C CYS A 9 -35.85 -12.62 -13.30
N GLY A 10 -34.85 -12.49 -14.16
CA GLY A 10 -33.45 -12.49 -13.78
C GLY A 10 -32.94 -11.07 -13.95
N GLY A 11 -33.06 -10.24 -12.92
CA GLY A 11 -32.31 -9.01 -12.85
C GLY A 11 -30.83 -9.40 -12.74
N GLU A 12 -30.09 -9.24 -13.83
CA GLU A 12 -28.65 -9.05 -13.74
C GLU A 12 -28.43 -7.63 -13.21
N GLU A 13 -28.60 -7.48 -11.89
CA GLU A 13 -27.86 -6.46 -11.18
C GLU A 13 -26.40 -6.89 -11.25
N THR A 14 -25.68 -6.41 -12.25
CA THR A 14 -24.23 -6.30 -12.15
C THR A 14 -23.97 -5.52 -10.87
N PRO A 15 -23.27 -6.08 -9.86
CA PRO A 15 -22.89 -5.27 -8.71
C PRO A 15 -22.03 -4.13 -9.24
N ASP A 16 -22.56 -2.92 -9.15
CA ASP A 16 -21.86 -1.69 -9.48
C ASP A 16 -20.71 -1.55 -8.48
N ASN A 17 -19.53 -2.02 -8.89
CA ASN A 17 -18.31 -2.03 -8.10
C ASN A 17 -17.66 -0.63 -7.99
N THR A 18 -18.46 0.45 -7.93
CA THR A 18 -17.90 1.82 -7.94
C THR A 18 -18.46 2.77 -6.90
N SER A 19 -19.34 2.35 -6.00
CA SER A 19 -19.76 3.17 -4.86
C SER A 19 -19.16 2.66 -3.56
N THR A 20 -17.84 2.78 -3.41
CA THR A 20 -17.35 3.08 -2.05
C THR A 20 -18.02 4.41 -1.67
N GLY A 21 -18.83 4.42 -0.61
CA GLY A 21 -19.75 5.53 -0.26
C GLY A 21 -19.09 6.84 0.17
N PHE A 22 -17.92 7.18 -0.38
CA PHE A 22 -17.22 8.44 -0.15
C PHE A 22 -17.78 9.52 -1.09
N ALA A 23 -18.02 10.70 -0.53
CA ALA A 23 -18.51 11.84 -1.30
C ALA A 23 -17.44 12.41 -2.25
N ASP A 24 -16.18 12.34 -1.84
CA ASP A 24 -15.01 12.78 -2.60
C ASP A 24 -13.71 12.13 -2.04
N ALA A 25 -12.58 12.43 -2.69
CA ALA A 25 -11.27 11.93 -2.27
C ALA A 25 -10.89 12.38 -0.86
N SER A 26 -11.26 13.60 -0.43
CA SER A 26 -10.94 14.09 0.92
C SER A 26 -11.66 13.28 1.99
N ALA A 27 -12.95 12.97 1.77
CA ALA A 27 -13.72 12.12 2.67
C ALA A 27 -13.13 10.70 2.77
N ALA A 28 -12.66 10.14 1.66
CA ALA A 28 -11.98 8.85 1.65
C ALA A 28 -10.64 8.90 2.40
N VAL A 29 -9.88 10.00 2.27
CA VAL A 29 -8.63 10.20 3.03
C VAL A 29 -8.88 10.20 4.54
N ASP A 30 -9.86 10.97 5.00
CA ASP A 30 -10.19 11.07 6.43
C ASP A 30 -10.62 9.71 7.00
N ALA A 31 -11.47 8.98 6.26
CA ALA A 31 -11.89 7.63 6.63
C ALA A 31 -10.70 6.66 6.67
N GLY A 32 -9.83 6.68 5.66
CA GLY A 32 -8.67 5.81 5.60
C GLY A 32 -7.68 6.05 6.74
N ASN A 33 -7.44 7.32 7.08
CA ASN A 33 -6.58 7.68 8.20
C ASN A 33 -7.17 7.25 9.55
N ALA A 34 -8.47 7.44 9.75
CA ALA A 34 -9.16 6.99 10.97
C ALA A 34 -9.14 5.47 11.12
N ALA A 35 -9.36 4.74 10.02
CA ALA A 35 -9.29 3.29 9.99
C ALA A 35 -7.87 2.77 10.29
N MET A 36 -6.83 3.39 9.70
CA MET A 36 -5.42 3.07 10.02
C MET A 36 -5.11 3.24 11.51
N ALA A 37 -5.54 4.36 12.10
CA ALA A 37 -5.34 4.64 13.52
C ALA A 37 -6.07 3.64 14.43
N SER A 38 -7.19 3.09 13.96
CA SER A 38 -8.01 2.09 14.67
C SER A 38 -7.55 0.64 14.41
N GLY A 39 -6.55 0.43 13.55
CA GLY A 39 -6.11 -0.91 13.13
C GLY A 39 -7.08 -1.63 12.19
N GLU A 40 -8.05 -0.91 11.62
CA GLU A 40 -9.06 -1.44 10.69
C GLU A 40 -8.50 -1.42 9.25
N TYR A 41 -7.46 -2.22 9.03
CA TYR A 41 -6.64 -2.14 7.82
C TYR A 41 -7.38 -2.42 6.52
N ASP A 42 -8.38 -3.31 6.53
CA ASP A 42 -9.22 -3.56 5.34
C ASP A 42 -10.03 -2.32 4.96
N GLN A 43 -10.64 -1.64 5.94
CA GLN A 43 -11.39 -0.41 5.69
C GLN A 43 -10.47 0.72 5.21
N ALA A 44 -9.27 0.81 5.80
CA ALA A 44 -8.25 1.75 5.34
C ALA A 44 -7.84 1.50 3.89
N ALA A 45 -7.64 0.24 3.51
CA ALA A 45 -7.29 -0.13 2.15
C ALA A 45 -8.41 0.24 1.17
N THR A 46 -9.68 -0.04 1.49
CA THR A 46 -10.82 0.37 0.67
C THR A 46 -10.87 1.89 0.47
N ALA A 47 -10.63 2.66 1.54
CA ALA A 47 -10.66 4.11 1.47
C ALA A 47 -9.51 4.70 0.64
N PHE A 48 -8.28 4.20 0.83
CA PHE A 48 -7.14 4.67 0.02
C PHE A 48 -7.21 4.21 -1.43
N GLN A 49 -7.76 3.01 -1.70
CA GLN A 49 -8.00 2.55 -3.07
C GLN A 49 -8.91 3.52 -3.83
N TYR A 50 -9.97 4.03 -3.21
CA TYR A 50 -10.82 5.04 -3.83
C TYR A 50 -10.05 6.30 -4.25
N VAL A 51 -9.09 6.75 -3.43
CA VAL A 51 -8.24 7.92 -3.75
C VAL A 51 -7.26 7.61 -4.90
N VAL A 52 -6.73 6.38 -4.96
CA VAL A 52 -5.86 5.92 -6.05
C VAL A 52 -6.62 5.81 -7.37
N ASP A 53 -7.89 5.42 -7.32
CA ASP A 53 -8.78 5.28 -8.49
C ASP A 53 -9.37 6.62 -8.95
N ASN A 54 -9.53 7.57 -8.03
CA ASN A 54 -10.07 8.91 -8.29
C ASN A 54 -9.09 10.02 -7.85
N PRO A 55 -7.85 10.04 -8.37
CA PRO A 55 -6.83 10.94 -7.88
C PRO A 55 -7.06 12.37 -8.39
N PRO A 56 -6.94 13.40 -7.53
CA PRO A 56 -6.93 14.79 -7.99
C PRO A 56 -5.67 15.14 -8.80
N SER A 57 -4.59 14.38 -8.66
CA SER A 57 -3.36 14.48 -9.44
C SER A 57 -2.50 13.21 -9.32
N ASP A 58 -1.56 13.00 -10.24
CA ASP A 58 -0.63 11.85 -10.17
C ASP A 58 0.23 11.85 -8.91
N GLN A 59 0.62 13.04 -8.42
CA GLN A 59 1.36 13.15 -7.17
C GLN A 59 0.55 12.60 -5.99
N ILE A 60 -0.75 12.94 -5.94
CA ILE A 60 -1.65 12.44 -4.90
C ILE A 60 -1.87 10.93 -5.07
N LYS A 61 -2.01 10.44 -6.32
CA LYS A 61 -2.11 9.01 -6.60
C LYS A 61 -0.92 8.24 -6.02
N VAL A 62 0.31 8.69 -6.28
CA VAL A 62 1.53 8.06 -5.75
C VAL A 62 1.54 8.07 -4.23
N ASP A 63 1.23 9.22 -3.61
CA ASP A 63 1.22 9.35 -2.14
C ASP A 63 0.22 8.40 -1.48
N TYR A 64 -0.98 8.27 -2.04
CA TYR A 64 -2.01 7.38 -1.49
C TYR A 64 -1.82 5.93 -1.86
N ALA A 65 -1.15 5.62 -2.98
CA ALA A 65 -0.76 4.25 -3.28
C ALA A 65 0.29 3.72 -2.28
N MET A 66 1.18 4.57 -1.74
CA MET A 66 2.08 4.19 -0.64
C MET A 66 1.30 3.91 0.66
N ARG A 67 0.28 4.72 0.97
CA ARG A 67 -0.60 4.50 2.14
C ARG A 67 -1.46 3.25 1.98
N LEU A 68 -1.99 3.02 0.79
CA LEU A 68 -2.71 1.82 0.41
C LEU A 68 -1.81 0.58 0.60
N CYS A 69 -0.55 0.64 0.16
CA CYS A 69 0.41 -0.46 0.37
C CYS A 69 0.55 -0.79 1.87
N SER A 70 0.72 0.22 2.74
CA SER A 70 0.80 0.01 4.19
C SER A 70 -0.49 -0.58 4.77
N ALA A 71 -1.66 -0.11 4.31
CA ALA A 71 -2.94 -0.67 4.73
C ALA A 71 -3.11 -2.13 4.30
N LEU A 72 -2.76 -2.46 3.05
CA LEU A 72 -2.81 -3.83 2.52
C LEU A 72 -1.90 -4.77 3.31
N VAL A 73 -0.69 -4.35 3.68
CA VAL A 73 0.19 -5.15 4.55
C VAL A 73 -0.43 -5.36 5.93
N GLY A 74 -0.99 -4.30 6.53
CA GLY A 74 -1.75 -4.41 7.79
C GLY A 74 -2.90 -5.41 7.71
N ALA A 75 -3.60 -5.44 6.58
CA ALA A 75 -4.69 -6.36 6.25
C ALA A 75 -4.20 -7.76 5.80
N LYS A 76 -2.88 -8.03 5.87
CA LYS A 76 -2.25 -9.30 5.46
C LYS A 76 -2.40 -9.63 3.96
N LYS A 77 -2.62 -8.61 3.14
CA LYS A 77 -2.73 -8.67 1.67
C LYS A 77 -1.43 -8.23 1.00
N GLU A 78 -0.33 -8.91 1.31
CA GLU A 78 1.00 -8.52 0.82
C GLU A 78 1.15 -8.63 -0.71
N THR A 79 0.46 -9.58 -1.35
CA THR A 79 0.49 -9.73 -2.81
C THR A 79 -0.07 -8.47 -3.48
N ASP A 80 -1.27 -8.06 -3.09
CA ASP A 80 -1.93 -6.84 -3.57
C ASP A 80 -1.04 -5.61 -3.30
N ALA A 81 -0.40 -5.55 -2.13
CA ALA A 81 0.51 -4.46 -1.78
C ALA A 81 1.70 -4.35 -2.76
N MET A 82 2.28 -5.48 -3.17
CA MET A 82 3.36 -5.51 -4.17
C MET A 82 2.88 -5.20 -5.58
N GLU A 83 1.66 -5.61 -5.94
CA GLU A 83 1.05 -5.26 -7.24
C GLU A 83 0.87 -3.74 -7.36
N VAL A 84 0.36 -3.09 -6.31
CA VAL A 84 0.26 -1.61 -6.24
C VAL A 84 1.63 -0.97 -6.44
N LEU A 85 2.66 -1.42 -5.72
CA LEU A 85 4.01 -0.86 -5.82
C LEU A 85 4.62 -1.06 -7.21
N THR A 86 4.45 -2.24 -7.80
CA THR A 86 4.93 -2.54 -9.15
C THR A 86 4.21 -1.67 -10.19
N GLY A 87 2.91 -1.44 -10.01
CA GLY A 87 2.13 -0.53 -10.83
C GLY A 87 2.64 0.91 -10.77
N LEU A 88 3.02 1.39 -9.57
CA LEU A 88 3.66 2.71 -9.41
C LEU A 88 5.01 2.78 -10.11
N ALA A 89 5.87 1.79 -9.87
CA ALA A 89 7.20 1.70 -10.48
C ALA A 89 7.16 1.64 -12.01
N THR A 90 6.08 1.09 -12.58
CA THR A 90 5.90 0.99 -14.03
C THR A 90 5.34 2.27 -14.65
N ASN A 91 4.34 2.89 -14.00
CA ASN A 91 3.55 3.95 -14.62
C ASN A 91 3.88 5.37 -14.11
N HIS A 92 4.55 5.48 -12.97
CA HIS A 92 4.81 6.72 -12.26
C HIS A 92 6.23 6.75 -11.66
N ALA A 93 7.20 6.13 -12.35
CA ALA A 93 8.59 6.02 -11.88
C ALA A 93 9.25 7.38 -11.63
N ASP A 94 8.90 8.38 -12.45
CA ASP A 94 9.40 9.76 -12.36
C ASP A 94 8.95 10.50 -11.09
N LEU A 95 7.85 10.03 -10.47
CA LEU A 95 7.30 10.58 -9.23
C LEU A 95 7.78 9.83 -7.98
N LEU A 96 8.52 8.73 -8.14
CA LEU A 96 9.14 8.02 -7.04
C LEU A 96 10.41 8.76 -6.60
N THR A 97 10.52 8.97 -5.29
CA THR A 97 11.70 9.57 -4.67
C THR A 97 12.27 8.64 -3.62
N ALA A 98 13.55 8.80 -3.32
CA ALA A 98 14.19 8.06 -2.24
C ALA A 98 13.46 8.26 -0.90
N GLU A 99 13.00 9.47 -0.62
CA GLU A 99 12.26 9.79 0.62
C GLU A 99 10.96 8.97 0.74
N LYS A 100 10.15 8.88 -0.32
CA LYS A 100 8.88 8.13 -0.29
C LYS A 100 9.12 6.64 -0.09
N LEU A 101 10.07 6.07 -0.83
CA LEU A 101 10.41 4.66 -0.72
C LEU A 101 11.07 4.34 0.62
N GLN A 102 11.93 5.21 1.14
CA GLN A 102 12.54 5.06 2.47
C GLN A 102 11.47 5.12 3.57
N GLY A 103 10.55 6.07 3.49
CA GLY A 103 9.47 6.21 4.47
C GLY A 103 8.58 4.97 4.51
N LEU A 104 8.24 4.41 3.35
CA LEU A 104 7.48 3.16 3.27
C LEU A 104 8.28 1.96 3.81
N ALA A 105 9.53 1.80 3.37
CA ALA A 105 10.40 0.70 3.85
C ALA A 105 10.58 0.76 5.37
N ASP A 106 10.85 1.95 5.93
CA ASP A 106 10.99 2.15 7.37
C ASP A 106 9.68 1.79 8.09
N SER A 107 8.52 2.16 7.57
CA SER A 107 7.22 1.79 8.15
C SER A 107 6.99 0.28 8.15
N LEU A 108 7.38 -0.42 7.08
CA LEU A 108 7.24 -1.88 6.94
C LEU A 108 8.21 -2.68 7.82
N LEU A 109 9.26 -2.05 8.33
CA LEU A 109 10.27 -2.67 9.19
C LEU A 109 10.02 -2.44 10.69
N LYS A 110 9.12 -1.51 11.05
CA LYS A 110 8.68 -1.31 12.44
C LYS A 110 7.83 -2.50 12.89
N PRO A 111 8.14 -3.18 14.01
CA PRO A 111 7.33 -4.29 14.50
C PRO A 111 5.86 -3.89 14.73
N GLY A 112 4.93 -4.72 14.27
CA GLY A 112 3.51 -4.47 14.39
C GLY A 112 2.70 -5.14 13.28
N ALA A 113 1.40 -4.85 13.21
CA ALA A 113 0.51 -5.46 12.23
C ALA A 113 0.87 -5.09 10.77
N GLY A 114 1.45 -3.90 10.55
CA GLY A 114 1.94 -3.42 9.25
C GLY A 114 3.39 -3.83 8.92
N ALA A 115 4.04 -4.67 9.73
CA ALA A 115 5.40 -5.12 9.45
C ALA A 115 5.42 -6.18 8.35
N SER A 116 6.30 -6.04 7.35
CA SER A 116 6.56 -7.07 6.35
C SER A 116 7.95 -6.95 5.75
N ALA A 117 8.80 -7.94 6.03
CA ALA A 117 10.13 -8.03 5.44
C ALA A 117 10.07 -8.22 3.92
N ARG A 118 9.08 -8.99 3.45
CA ARG A 118 8.89 -9.29 2.02
C ARG A 118 8.54 -8.04 1.24
N VAL A 119 7.59 -7.23 1.73
CA VAL A 119 7.20 -5.99 1.04
C VAL A 119 8.32 -4.94 1.18
N ALA A 120 9.01 -4.86 2.32
CA ALA A 120 10.17 -3.96 2.47
C ALA A 120 11.31 -4.30 1.49
N GLU A 121 11.60 -5.59 1.29
CA GLU A 121 12.55 -6.05 0.28
C GLU A 121 12.10 -5.67 -1.15
N HIS A 122 10.81 -5.80 -1.45
CA HIS A 122 10.25 -5.37 -2.73
C HIS A 122 10.41 -3.87 -2.96
N VAL A 123 10.17 -3.05 -1.95
CA VAL A 123 10.41 -1.59 -1.99
C VAL A 123 11.89 -1.28 -2.27
N MET A 124 12.81 -1.98 -1.61
CA MET A 124 14.25 -1.83 -1.85
C MET A 124 14.63 -2.19 -3.29
N ASN A 125 14.04 -3.24 -3.86
CA ASN A 125 14.31 -3.64 -5.24
C ASN A 125 13.77 -2.60 -6.23
N ILE A 126 12.55 -2.10 -6.03
CA ILE A 126 12.00 -0.99 -6.81
C ILE A 126 12.93 0.23 -6.75
N ALA A 127 13.44 0.59 -5.57
CA ALA A 127 14.36 1.71 -5.41
C ALA A 127 15.62 1.54 -6.28
N LYS A 128 16.24 0.34 -6.25
CA LYS A 128 17.43 0.02 -7.05
C LYS A 128 17.17 0.04 -8.56
N ASP A 129 15.98 -0.39 -8.97
CA ASP A 129 15.64 -0.56 -10.38
C ASP A 129 15.13 0.74 -11.03
N THR A 130 14.55 1.65 -10.25
CA THR A 130 13.83 2.82 -10.79
C THR A 130 14.43 4.17 -10.44
N LEU A 131 15.12 4.31 -9.30
CA LEU A 131 15.68 5.61 -8.92
C LEU A 131 16.94 5.92 -9.74
N ALA A 132 17.04 7.16 -10.22
CA ALA A 132 18.28 7.66 -10.78
C ALA A 132 19.40 7.62 -9.73
N GLU A 133 20.67 7.48 -10.16
CA GLU A 133 21.83 7.30 -9.27
C GLU A 133 21.90 8.33 -8.12
N GLY A 134 21.63 9.61 -8.42
CA GLY A 134 21.63 10.67 -7.41
C GLY A 134 20.48 10.61 -6.40
N GLU A 135 19.33 10.04 -6.79
CA GLU A 135 18.22 9.76 -5.86
C GLU A 135 18.51 8.48 -5.07
N LEU A 136 18.96 7.40 -5.74
CA LEU A 136 19.29 6.14 -5.09
C LEU A 136 20.32 6.31 -3.97
N ALA A 137 21.30 7.20 -4.14
CA ALA A 137 22.29 7.54 -3.11
C ALA A 137 21.67 8.12 -1.81
N LYS A 138 20.43 8.62 -1.86
CA LYS A 138 19.69 9.13 -0.69
C LYS A 138 18.84 8.04 -0.01
N PHE A 139 18.67 6.89 -0.65
CA PHE A 139 17.96 5.74 -0.11
C PHE A 139 18.96 4.81 0.60
N ASP A 140 18.76 4.57 1.90
CA ASP A 140 19.68 3.77 2.72
C ASP A 140 19.44 2.27 2.51
N VAL A 141 19.90 1.78 1.35
CA VAL A 141 19.82 0.36 0.95
C VAL A 141 20.35 -0.55 2.06
N ALA A 142 21.48 -0.18 2.67
CA ALA A 142 22.14 -1.02 3.67
C ALA A 142 21.32 -1.13 4.96
N LYS A 143 20.70 -0.04 5.42
CA LYS A 143 19.81 -0.03 6.58
C LYS A 143 18.54 -0.84 6.32
N VAL A 144 17.94 -0.71 5.13
CA VAL A 144 16.74 -1.49 4.76
C VAL A 144 17.08 -2.98 4.67
N GLU A 145 18.18 -3.36 4.01
CA GLU A 145 18.61 -4.75 3.90
C GLU A 145 18.87 -5.40 5.28
N LYS A 146 19.54 -4.69 6.19
CA LYS A 146 19.74 -5.17 7.57
C LYS A 146 18.42 -5.31 8.32
N GLY A 147 17.51 -4.35 8.16
CA GLY A 147 16.18 -4.40 8.77
C GLY A 147 15.35 -5.59 8.27
N VAL A 148 15.37 -5.87 6.96
CA VAL A 148 14.72 -7.05 6.36
C VAL A 148 15.24 -8.33 7.00
N LYS A 149 16.56 -8.49 7.10
CA LYS A 149 17.19 -9.68 7.72
C LYS A 149 16.80 -9.81 9.19
N ALA A 150 16.86 -8.72 9.96
CA ALA A 150 16.50 -8.70 11.37
C ALA A 150 15.02 -9.06 11.59
N LEU A 151 14.11 -8.53 10.77
CA LEU A 151 12.69 -8.84 10.84
C LEU A 151 12.40 -10.32 10.47
N GLN A 152 13.10 -10.87 9.46
CA GLN A 152 13.00 -12.29 9.08
C GLN A 152 13.50 -13.23 10.18
N SER A 153 14.58 -12.86 10.88
CA SER A 153 15.13 -13.67 11.98
C SER A 153 14.42 -13.45 13.31
N GLY A 154 13.51 -12.47 13.40
CA GLY A 154 12.87 -12.07 14.65
C GLY A 154 13.81 -11.36 15.64
N ASP A 155 14.91 -10.79 15.16
CA ASP A 155 15.90 -10.10 16.00
C ASP A 155 15.45 -8.66 16.28
N LEU A 156 14.65 -8.52 17.34
CA LEU A 156 14.13 -7.21 17.78
C LEU A 156 15.23 -6.27 18.27
N ASN A 157 16.37 -6.80 18.75
CA ASN A 157 17.50 -5.96 19.18
C ASN A 157 18.17 -5.32 17.97
N ALA A 158 18.42 -6.09 16.91
CA ALA A 158 18.94 -5.55 15.67
C ALA A 158 17.99 -4.52 15.04
N LEU A 159 16.67 -4.73 15.12
CA LEU A 159 15.70 -3.72 14.68
C LEU A 159 15.75 -2.43 15.54
N ALA A 160 15.94 -2.55 16.85
CA ALA A 160 16.09 -1.41 17.75
C ALA A 160 17.38 -0.62 17.47
N GLU A 161 18.50 -1.31 17.24
CA GLU A 161 19.77 -0.67 16.86
C GLU A 161 19.69 0.11 15.54
N LEU A 162 18.79 -0.31 14.63
CA LEU A 162 18.50 0.38 13.37
C LEU A 162 17.46 1.49 13.50
N GLY A 163 16.88 1.70 14.70
CA GLY A 163 15.86 2.71 14.98
C GLY A 163 14.44 2.34 14.52
N TYR A 164 14.16 1.05 14.25
CA TYR A 164 12.82 0.57 13.89
C TYR A 164 11.96 0.23 15.10
N VAL A 165 12.56 0.09 16.28
CA VAL A 165 11.85 -0.03 17.55
C VAL A 165 12.08 1.28 18.30
N GLY A 166 11.00 2.00 18.62
CA GLY A 166 11.08 3.15 19.52
C GLY A 166 11.19 2.68 20.97
N ASP A 167 11.77 3.53 21.82
CA ASP A 167 11.72 3.39 23.29
C ASP A 167 10.28 3.38 23.83
#